data_AF-A0A926IQZ2-F1
#
_entry.id   AF-A0A926IQZ2-F1
#
_cell.length_a   1.000
_cell.length_b   1.000
_cell.length_c   1.000
_cell.angle_alpha   90.00
_cell.angle_beta   90.00
_cell.angle_gamma   90.00
#
_symmetry.space_group_name_H-M   'P 1'
#
loop_
_entity.id
_entity.type
_entity.pdbx_description
1 polymer ?
#
loop_
_entity_poly.entity_id
_entity_poly.type
_entity_poly.pdbx_seq_one_letter_code
_entity_poly.pdbx_strand_id
1 'polypeptide(L)'
;MIDKKRNIEFGIVLSLAILVIAYICKQNWTQWTIVTLVLTLLVPKTFTPFAWLWMKFGEALSQITTSILLAIVFFGIVTPIGKLRALLKKDSLRLRDFKKCKESVFIQPDKIYSSADLEKQF
;
A
#
# COMPACT_ATOMS: atom_id res chain seq x y z
N MET A 1 -19.68 -1.23 16.97
CA MET A 1 -20.97 -1.88 16.67
C MET A 1 -20.86 -2.50 15.29
N ILE A 2 -21.04 -3.82 15.17
CA ILE A 2 -21.03 -4.49 13.86
C ILE A 2 -22.42 -4.30 13.25
N ASP A 3 -22.50 -3.49 12.20
CA ASP A 3 -23.75 -3.12 11.54
C ASP A 3 -24.39 -4.31 10.83
N LYS A 4 -25.71 -4.45 10.96
CA LYS A 4 -26.49 -5.54 10.36
C LYS A 4 -26.34 -5.55 8.82
N LYS A 5 -26.13 -4.39 8.20
CA LYS A 5 -25.85 -4.23 6.77
C LYS A 5 -24.58 -4.95 6.34
N ARG A 6 -23.49 -4.82 7.10
CA ARG A 6 -22.19 -5.42 6.76
C ARG A 6 -22.25 -6.95 6.72
N ASN A 7 -23.06 -7.55 7.59
CA ASN A 7 -23.26 -9.01 7.59
C ASN A 7 -24.05 -9.48 6.36
N ILE A 8 -25.00 -8.67 5.88
CA ILE A 8 -25.77 -8.97 4.66
C ILE A 8 -24.88 -8.83 3.41
N GLU A 9 -24.08 -7.76 3.34
CA GLU A 9 -23.10 -7.56 2.26
C GLU A 9 -22.10 -8.73 2.20
N PHE A 10 -21.62 -9.18 3.36
CA PHE A 10 -20.77 -10.38 3.45
C PHE A 10 -21.45 -11.63 2.91
N GLY A 11 -22.70 -11.87 3.31
CA GLY A 11 -23.49 -12.99 2.84
C GLY A 11 -23.67 -13.00 1.32
N ILE A 12 -23.91 -11.82 0.73
CA ILE A 12 -24.06 -11.65 -0.73
C ILE A 12 -22.74 -11.97 -1.44
N VAL A 13 -21.62 -11.41 -0.96
CA VAL A 13 -20.29 -11.65 -1.57
C VAL A 13 -19.88 -13.12 -1.48
N LEU A 14 -20.12 -13.77 -0.34
CA LEU A 14 -19.82 -15.19 -0.16
C LEU A 14 -20.67 -16.07 -1.09
N SER A 15 -21.97 -15.79 -1.19
CA SER A 15 -22.87 -16.48 -2.11
C SER A 15 -22.42 -16.34 -3.57
N LEU A 16 -22.02 -15.13 -3.98
CA LEU A 16 -21.52 -14.88 -5.33
C LEU A 16 -20.21 -15.63 -5.60
N ALA A 17 -19.27 -15.62 -4.65
CA ALA A 17 -17.99 -16.33 -4.77
C ALA A 17 -18.19 -17.84 -4.97
N ILE A 18 -19.09 -18.47 -4.20
CA ILE A 18 -19.41 -19.90 -4.34
C ILE A 18 -20.01 -20.20 -5.71
N LEU A 19 -20.86 -19.32 -6.23
CA LEU A 19 -21.45 -19.47 -7.57
C LEU A 19 -20.38 -19.42 -8.67
N VAL A 20 -19.43 -18.47 -8.57
CA VAL A 20 -18.30 -18.38 -9.51
C VAL A 20 -17.41 -19.63 -9.43
N ILE A 21 -17.13 -20.13 -8.24
CA ILE A 21 -16.33 -21.36 -8.05
C ILE A 21 -17.07 -22.58 -8.62
N ALA A 22 -18.37 -22.71 -8.38
CA ALA A 22 -19.20 -23.78 -8.92
C ALA A 22 -19.22 -23.76 -10.46
N TYR A 23 -19.27 -22.56 -11.06
CA TYR A 23 -19.22 -22.38 -12.51
C TYR A 23 -17.86 -22.81 -13.10
N ILE A 24 -16.75 -22.48 -12.44
CA ILE A 24 -15.40 -22.85 -12.89
C ILE A 24 -15.18 -24.36 -12.76
N CYS A 25 -15.70 -25.00 -11.71
CA CYS A 25 -15.43 -26.40 -11.42
C CYS A 25 -16.27 -27.40 -12.25
N LYS A 26 -17.24 -26.92 -13.06
CA LYS A 26 -18.18 -27.74 -13.87
C LYS A 26 -18.83 -28.93 -13.13
N GLN A 27 -18.93 -28.85 -11.80
CA GLN A 27 -19.49 -29.88 -10.93
C GLN A 27 -20.91 -29.46 -10.51
N ASN A 28 -21.91 -30.34 -10.66
CA ASN A 28 -23.34 -30.12 -10.32
C ASN A 28 -23.61 -29.99 -8.79
N TRP A 29 -22.76 -29.28 -8.04
CA TRP A 29 -22.95 -28.96 -6.61
C TRP A 29 -23.87 -27.75 -6.36
N THR A 30 -24.83 -27.53 -7.26
CA THR A 30 -25.83 -26.46 -7.17
C THR A 30 -26.66 -26.55 -5.88
N GLN A 31 -26.87 -27.77 -5.36
CA GLN A 31 -27.62 -28.00 -4.13
C GLN A 31 -26.93 -27.42 -2.88
N TRP A 32 -25.60 -27.56 -2.75
CA TRP A 32 -24.84 -27.01 -1.62
C TRP A 32 -24.77 -25.48 -1.67
N THR A 33 -24.78 -24.90 -2.87
CA THR A 33 -24.82 -23.44 -3.07
C THR A 33 -26.15 -22.87 -2.60
N ILE A 34 -27.27 -23.51 -2.96
CA ILE A 34 -28.61 -23.10 -2.54
C ILE A 34 -28.79 -23.26 -1.03
N VAL A 35 -28.32 -24.37 -0.44
CA VAL A 35 -28.38 -24.58 1.02
C VAL A 35 -27.56 -23.52 1.75
N THR A 36 -26.37 -23.18 1.27
CA THR A 36 -25.52 -22.14 1.87
C THR A 36 -26.13 -20.75 1.73
N LEU A 37 -26.77 -20.45 0.59
CA LEU A 37 -27.45 -19.18 0.32
C LEU A 37 -28.69 -19.02 1.22
N VAL A 38 -29.49 -20.08 1.37
CA VAL A 38 -30.66 -20.10 2.25
C VAL A 38 -30.25 -20.02 3.73
N LEU A 39 -29.17 -20.71 4.13
CA LEU A 39 -28.64 -20.67 5.49
C LEU A 39 -28.04 -19.29 5.83
N THR A 40 -27.42 -18.63 4.85
CA THR A 40 -26.95 -17.24 4.93
C THR A 40 -28.11 -16.26 5.14
N LEU A 41 -29.25 -16.49 4.49
CA LEU A 41 -30.43 -15.62 4.62
C LEU A 41 -31.17 -15.82 5.95
N LEU A 42 -31.27 -17.07 6.42
CA LEU A 42 -32.07 -17.43 7.59
C LEU A 42 -31.39 -17.14 8.93
N VAL A 43 -30.07 -17.30 9.02
CA VAL A 43 -29.35 -17.14 10.30
C VAL A 43 -28.08 -16.29 10.13
N PRO A 44 -28.22 -14.96 9.91
CA PRO A 44 -27.08 -14.05 9.80
C PRO A 44 -26.27 -13.97 11.10
N LYS A 45 -26.86 -14.33 12.26
CA LYS A 45 -26.19 -14.31 13.57
C LYS A 45 -25.08 -15.36 13.71
N THR A 46 -25.24 -16.58 13.19
CA THR A 46 -24.21 -17.62 13.31
C THR A 46 -22.95 -17.29 12.49
N PHE A 47 -23.10 -16.52 11.40
CA PHE A 47 -21.98 -16.05 10.59
C PHE A 47 -21.26 -14.82 11.16
N THR A 48 -21.75 -14.19 12.23
CA THR A 48 -21.10 -13.00 12.82
C THR A 48 -19.65 -13.20 13.26
N PRO A 49 -19.24 -14.28 13.98
CA PRO A 49 -17.84 -14.48 14.32
C PRO A 49 -16.96 -14.73 13.08
N PHE A 50 -17.51 -15.40 12.07
CA PHE A 50 -16.78 -15.70 10.84
C PHE A 50 -16.57 -14.46 9.97
N ALA A 51 -17.61 -13.61 9.82
CA ALA A 51 -17.51 -12.33 9.14
C ALA A 51 -16.54 -11.38 9.86
N TRP A 52 -16.50 -11.42 11.19
CA TRP A 52 -15.53 -10.65 11.97
C TRP A 52 -14.10 -11.12 11.70
N LEU A 53 -13.86 -12.44 11.71
CA LEU A 53 -12.55 -13.01 11.42
C LEU A 53 -12.11 -12.69 9.98
N TRP A 54 -13.01 -12.81 9.01
CA TRP A 54 -12.73 -12.46 7.62
C TRP A 54 -12.42 -10.97 7.45
N MET A 55 -13.17 -10.09 8.10
CA MET A 55 -12.87 -8.65 8.08
C MET A 55 -11.51 -8.35 8.68
N LYS A 56 -11.16 -8.99 9.80
CA LYS A 56 -9.83 -8.86 10.42
C LYS A 56 -8.72 -9.39 9.50
N PHE A 57 -8.99 -10.48 8.78
CA PHE A 57 -8.07 -11.01 7.78
C PHE A 57 -7.90 -10.03 6.60
N GLY A 58 -8.98 -9.43 6.12
CA GLY A 58 -8.94 -8.40 5.07
C GLY A 58 -8.17 -7.15 5.49
N GLU A 59 -8.34 -6.69 6.72
CA GLU A 59 -7.55 -5.58 7.31
C GLU A 59 -6.06 -5.94 7.36
N ALA A 60 -5.72 -7.15 7.84
CA ALA A 60 -4.34 -7.62 7.88
C ALA A 60 -3.72 -7.71 6.48
N LEU A 61 -4.46 -8.24 5.50
CA LEU A 61 -4.03 -8.25 4.11
C LEU A 61 -3.80 -6.84 3.58
N SER A 62 -4.72 -5.91 3.84
CA SER A 62 -4.61 -4.52 3.38
C SER A 62 -3.34 -3.83 3.91
N GLN A 63 -2.99 -4.07 5.19
CA GLN A 63 -1.76 -3.55 5.77
C GLN A 63 -0.50 -4.16 5.11
N ILE A 64 -0.53 -5.46 4.82
CA ILE A 64 0.56 -6.16 4.13
C ILE A 64 0.68 -5.64 2.68
N THR A 65 -0.43 -5.53 1.97
CA THR A 65 -0.49 -5.01 0.60
C THR A 65 0.04 -3.59 0.52
N THR A 66 -0.26 -2.73 1.50
CA THR A 66 0.28 -1.35 1.54
C THR A 66 1.80 -1.36 1.65
N SER A 67 2.36 -2.18 2.55
CA SER A 67 3.82 -2.33 2.70
C SER A 67 4.48 -2.89 1.43
N ILE A 68 3.85 -3.90 0.81
CA ILE A 68 4.33 -4.51 -0.43
C ILE A 68 4.28 -3.51 -1.59
N LEU A 69 3.17 -2.78 -1.73
CA LEU A 69 3.01 -1.76 -2.76
C LEU A 69 4.11 -0.70 -2.63
N LEU A 70 4.37 -0.22 -1.41
CA LEU A 70 5.44 0.75 -1.15
C LEU A 70 6.81 0.16 -1.52
N ALA A 71 7.09 -1.09 -1.16
CA ALA A 71 8.33 -1.76 -1.53
C ALA A 71 8.48 -1.88 -3.05
N ILE A 72 7.42 -2.29 -3.76
CA ILE A 72 7.41 -2.40 -5.23
C ILE A 72 7.67 -1.03 -5.87
N VAL A 73 6.99 0.02 -5.41
CA VAL A 73 7.19 1.38 -5.94
C VAL A 73 8.62 1.86 -5.65
N PHE A 74 9.13 1.61 -4.45
CA PHE A 74 10.49 2.01 -4.07
C PHE A 74 11.55 1.29 -4.91
N PHE A 75 11.45 -0.03 -5.07
CA PHE A 75 12.42 -0.81 -5.84
C PHE A 75 12.22 -0.67 -7.35
N GLY A 76 10.99 -0.49 -7.83
CA GLY A 76 10.66 -0.40 -9.24
C GLY A 76 10.84 0.98 -9.85
N ILE A 77 10.66 2.06 -9.07
CA ILE A 77 10.73 3.44 -9.57
C ILE A 77 11.84 4.22 -8.87
N VAL A 78 11.80 4.32 -7.54
CA VAL A 78 12.71 5.21 -6.80
C VAL A 78 14.17 4.76 -6.89
N THR A 79 14.42 3.46 -6.70
CA THR A 79 15.76 2.86 -6.73
C THR A 79 16.43 2.97 -8.10
N PRO A 80 15.77 2.65 -9.24
CA PRO A 80 16.40 2.82 -10.54
C PRO A 80 16.61 4.30 -10.89
N ILE A 81 15.75 5.22 -10.47
CA ILE A 81 15.98 6.67 -10.62
C ILE A 81 17.24 7.08 -9.84
N GLY A 82 17.38 6.61 -8.59
CA GLY A 82 18.57 6.86 -7.76
C GLY A 82 19.85 6.30 -8.39
N LYS A 83 19.81 5.05 -8.88
CA LYS A 83 20.95 4.44 -9.59
C LYS A 83 21.26 5.15 -10.91
N LEU A 84 20.25 5.54 -11.67
CA LEU A 84 20.42 6.29 -12.91
C LEU A 84 21.09 7.64 -12.65
N ARG A 85 20.65 8.36 -11.60
CA ARG A 85 21.31 9.59 -11.14
C ARG A 85 22.76 9.34 -10.70
N ALA A 86 23.03 8.22 -10.03
CA ALA A 86 24.39 7.84 -9.64
C ALA A 86 25.29 7.51 -10.85
N LEU A 87 24.76 6.83 -11.86
CA LEU A 87 25.46 6.53 -13.13
C LEU A 87 25.74 7.80 -13.94
N LEU A 88 24.80 8.73 -13.96
CA LEU A 88 24.94 10.05 -14.60
C LEU A 88 25.99 10.94 -13.91
N LYS A 89 26.68 10.47 -12.85
CA LYS A 89 27.72 11.20 -12.11
C LYS A 89 27.30 12.60 -11.65
N LYS A 90 25.99 12.88 -11.57
CA LYS A 90 25.44 14.08 -10.91
C LYS A 90 25.55 13.91 -9.40
N ASP A 91 26.78 13.90 -8.92
CA ASP A 91 27.13 13.94 -7.50
C ASP A 91 26.91 15.37 -7.00
N SER A 92 25.64 15.75 -6.86
CA SER A 92 25.27 17.07 -6.35
C SER A 92 25.72 17.30 -4.91
N LEU A 93 26.17 16.24 -4.21
CA LEU A 93 26.66 16.28 -2.84
C LEU A 93 28.18 16.17 -2.75
N ARG A 94 28.91 16.07 -3.88
CA ARG A 94 30.38 15.87 -3.96
C ARG A 94 30.89 14.82 -2.96
N LEU A 95 30.11 13.76 -2.73
CA LEU A 95 30.39 12.73 -1.72
C LEU A 95 31.70 12.00 -1.99
N ARG A 96 32.13 11.93 -3.26
CA ARG A 96 33.40 11.29 -3.66
C ARG A 96 34.65 12.08 -3.25
N ASP A 97 34.52 13.39 -3.09
CA ASP A 97 35.60 14.30 -2.72
C ASP A 97 35.68 14.52 -1.20
N PHE A 98 34.59 14.19 -0.49
CA PHE A 98 34.51 14.27 0.96
C PHE A 98 35.56 13.36 1.62
N LYS A 99 36.46 13.97 2.41
CA LYS A 99 37.61 13.36 3.12
C LYS A 99 38.80 12.88 2.28
N LYS A 100 38.80 13.01 0.95
CA LYS A 100 39.98 12.66 0.13
C LYS A 100 41.00 13.78 0.01
N CYS A 101 40.55 15.03 0.06
CA CYS A 101 41.40 16.22 -0.01
C CYS A 101 41.28 17.03 1.28
N LYS A 102 42.33 17.80 1.62
CA LYS A 102 42.31 18.75 2.76
C LYS A 102 41.43 19.99 2.49
N GLU A 103 40.90 20.14 1.28
CA GLU A 103 40.08 21.28 0.87
C GLU A 103 38.59 21.07 1.17
N SER A 104 37.89 22.16 1.47
CA SER A 104 36.48 22.15 1.82
C SER A 104 35.61 21.80 0.61
N VAL A 105 34.69 20.84 0.77
CA VAL A 105 33.68 20.50 -0.25
C VAL A 105 32.48 21.47 -0.25
N PHE A 106 32.41 22.36 0.73
CA PHE A 106 31.33 23.35 0.81
C PHE A 106 31.47 24.36 -0.33
N ILE A 107 30.38 24.57 -1.05
CA ILE A 107 30.28 25.63 -2.06
C ILE A 107 30.13 26.94 -1.29
N GLN A 108 31.14 27.80 -1.30
CA GLN A 108 30.99 29.17 -0.80
C GLN A 108 30.21 29.97 -1.84
N PRO A 109 29.03 30.49 -1.50
CA PRO A 109 28.33 31.41 -2.40
C PRO A 109 29.15 32.70 -2.52
N ASP A 110 29.43 33.13 -3.74
CA ASP A 110 30.12 34.39 -4.07
C ASP A 110 29.19 35.61 -3.88
N LYS A 111 28.45 35.63 -2.77
CA LYS A 111 27.54 36.71 -2.46
C LYS A 111 28.27 37.69 -1.52
N ILE A 112 28.65 38.84 -2.07
CA ILE A 112 29.12 39.97 -1.28
C ILE A 112 27.89 40.57 -0.60
N TYR A 113 27.73 40.32 0.69
CA TYR A 113 26.64 40.87 1.48
C TYR A 113 26.85 42.38 1.65
N SER A 114 25.92 43.18 1.15
CA SER A 114 25.91 44.63 1.34
C SER A 114 25.00 45.01 2.51
N SER A 115 25.24 46.17 3.12
CA SER A 115 24.44 46.68 4.25
C SER A 115 22.95 46.77 3.90
N ALA A 116 22.61 47.06 2.64
CA ALA A 116 21.23 47.10 2.14
C ALA A 116 20.51 45.73 2.14
N ASP A 117 21.23 44.61 2.10
CA ASP A 117 20.64 43.26 2.19
C ASP A 117 20.26 42.90 3.64
N LEU A 118 20.94 43.49 4.64
CA LEU A 118 20.70 43.24 6.05
C LEU A 118 19.46 43.98 6.58
N GLU A 119 19.05 45.06 5.90
CA GLU A 119 17.85 45.83 6.25
C GLU A 119 16.55 45.10 5.90
N LYS A 120 16.60 44.06 5.05
CA LYS A 120 15.43 43.25 4.64
C LYS A 120 15.31 41.92 5.39
N GLN A 121 16.03 41.75 6.50
CA GLN A 121 16.11 40.47 7.21
C GLN A 121 14.91 40.19 8.15
N PHE A 122 14.01 41.15 8.33
CA PHE A 122 12.79 41.03 9.15
C PHE A 122 11.53 41.24 8.33
#